data_AF-A0A0F4YQ47-F1
#
_entry.id   AF-A0A0F4YQ47-F1
#
_cell.length_a   1.000
_cell.length_b   1.000
_cell.length_c   1.000
_cell.angle_alpha   90.00
_cell.angle_beta   90.00
_cell.angle_gamma   90.00
#
_symmetry.space_group_name_H-M   'P 1'
#
loop_
_entity.id
_entity.type
_entity.pdbx_description
1 polymer ?
#
loop_
_entity_poly.entity_id
_entity_poly.type
_entity_poly.pdbx_seq_one_letter_code
_entity_poly.pdbx_strand_id
1 'polypeptide(L)'
;MARRFFAIAVCGLAHLIYAQDTLSSATTSSTSMNTVPASASATPTDAAWVIPLVGPTNDSSSPWGANISLNGKPSPALVPIVVGNGSQSSGSESSSSVATFANAVPPSGSGDQLLWMASGSTELVLGQNSSLSFLHRDSSTNETLPTVPFGLNLGYAGKWNGSLVFGGSYDENRIYWQMSWAIIPETSNGQGTFLSTGKQTIGSVALRLYEYQPDLSPPPNFDGYPFGTSMDAGIVAQAPAILDFSSEELVLPSQAWCGRNITLEFNDDVKNMSGGWFTPFKIPILDELTSSPGRCSGPKDTNNSTPPMILGKPFFQSTYLYVDTNGDVYYSAVNRWDLPPNPVPFNASAFLKPPSPPPSATQSPRPTHSLSAGDKIVGPIGEGSIGALAGLVTVFLCAFLFL
;
A
#
# COMPACT_ATOMS: atom_id res chain seq x y z
N MET A 1 43.61 57.96 33.37
CA MET A 1 44.62 57.09 32.69
C MET A 1 43.97 56.59 31.41
N ALA A 2 44.18 57.29 30.30
CA ALA A 2 45.25 57.10 29.32
C ALA A 2 44.83 56.11 28.21
N ARG A 3 44.36 56.71 27.12
CA ARG A 3 44.12 56.16 25.78
C ARG A 3 45.39 55.52 25.21
N ARG A 4 45.25 54.51 24.35
CA ARG A 4 46.06 54.39 23.12
C ARG A 4 45.22 53.84 21.96
N PHE A 5 45.06 54.71 20.97
CA PHE A 5 44.86 54.40 19.56
C PHE A 5 46.08 53.68 18.99
N PHE A 6 45.90 52.86 17.96
CA PHE A 6 46.66 52.99 16.71
C PHE A 6 45.88 52.38 15.55
N ALA A 7 45.90 53.09 14.44
CA ALA A 7 45.20 52.82 13.20
C ALA A 7 46.21 52.74 12.03
N ILE A 8 45.69 52.46 10.84
CA ILE A 8 46.28 52.66 9.48
C ILE A 8 47.18 51.47 9.06
N ALA A 9 47.07 50.85 7.87
CA ALA A 9 46.85 51.44 6.55
C ALA A 9 46.16 50.51 5.54
N VAL A 10 45.38 51.14 4.67
CA VAL A 10 44.91 50.67 3.37
C VAL A 10 46.07 50.74 2.36
N CYS A 11 46.19 49.74 1.49
CA CYS A 11 46.79 49.93 0.17
C CYS A 11 46.15 48.95 -0.82
N GLY A 12 45.41 49.51 -1.78
CA GLY A 12 44.87 48.78 -2.91
C GLY A 12 45.85 48.77 -4.08
N LEU A 13 45.75 47.77 -4.94
CA LEU A 13 46.07 47.89 -6.35
C LEU A 13 45.36 46.78 -7.13
N ALA A 14 44.47 47.23 -8.03
CA ALA A 14 43.80 46.41 -9.00
C ALA A 14 44.75 46.08 -10.15
N HIS A 15 44.80 44.82 -10.56
CA HIS A 15 45.15 44.42 -11.92
C HIS A 15 44.09 43.43 -12.43
N LEU A 16 43.27 43.91 -13.37
CA LEU A 16 42.63 43.05 -14.36
C LEU A 16 43.74 42.40 -15.20
N ILE A 17 43.58 41.12 -15.57
CA ILE A 17 43.47 40.67 -16.98
C ILE A 17 43.47 39.12 -17.08
N TYR A 18 42.55 38.66 -17.95
CA TYR A 18 42.34 37.36 -18.62
C TYR A 18 41.78 36.13 -17.89
N ALA A 19 40.61 35.75 -18.40
CA ALA A 19 39.91 34.49 -18.23
C ALA A 19 40.73 33.29 -18.74
N GLN A 20 40.62 32.17 -18.04
CA GLN A 20 40.53 30.84 -18.65
C GLN A 20 39.54 29.99 -17.85
N ASP A 21 38.62 29.37 -18.58
CA ASP A 21 37.69 28.36 -18.10
C ASP A 21 38.38 27.30 -17.26
N THR A 22 37.75 26.91 -16.15
CA THR A 22 37.58 25.50 -15.78
C THR A 22 36.63 25.41 -14.57
N LEU A 23 35.55 24.66 -14.74
CA LEU A 23 34.60 24.32 -13.70
C LEU A 23 35.33 23.76 -12.47
N SER A 24 34.99 24.24 -11.27
CA SER A 24 34.89 23.41 -10.06
C SER A 24 34.27 24.16 -8.88
N SER A 25 33.40 23.43 -8.17
CA SER A 25 33.07 23.57 -6.75
C SER A 25 31.92 24.50 -6.36
N ALA A 26 30.69 24.01 -6.53
CA ALA A 26 29.67 24.18 -5.51
C ALA A 26 29.61 22.88 -4.69
N THR A 27 30.05 22.98 -3.44
CA THR A 27 30.05 21.93 -2.42
C THR A 27 28.61 21.57 -2.06
N THR A 28 28.08 20.49 -2.64
CA THR A 28 26.96 19.76 -2.05
C THR A 28 27.55 18.68 -1.14
N SER A 29 27.23 18.80 0.15
CA SER A 29 27.45 17.78 1.17
C SER A 29 26.91 16.44 0.67
N SER A 30 27.81 15.56 0.23
CA SER A 30 27.47 14.19 -0.13
C SER A 30 27.22 13.40 1.16
N THR A 31 25.98 13.35 1.61
CA THR A 31 25.54 12.23 2.45
C THR A 31 25.55 11.02 1.53
N SER A 32 26.50 10.10 1.73
CA SER A 32 26.57 8.84 0.99
C SER A 32 25.28 8.05 1.22
N MET A 33 24.36 8.10 0.27
CA MET A 33 23.23 7.18 0.23
C MET A 33 23.77 5.80 -0.13
N ASN A 34 23.52 4.81 0.72
CA ASN A 34 23.74 3.41 0.39
C ASN A 34 22.80 3.02 -0.76
N THR A 35 23.34 3.02 -1.97
CA THR A 35 22.69 2.58 -3.21
C THR A 35 22.39 1.08 -3.19
N VAL A 36 21.12 0.70 -2.99
CA VAL A 36 20.64 -0.67 -3.21
C VAL A 36 21.20 -1.25 -4.52
N PRO A 37 21.72 -2.50 -4.55
CA PRO A 37 22.13 -3.12 -5.80
C PRO A 37 20.91 -3.17 -6.74
N ALA A 38 21.00 -2.48 -7.86
CA ALA A 38 19.99 -2.54 -8.91
C ALA A 38 20.09 -3.92 -9.59
N SER A 39 19.38 -4.91 -9.06
CA SER A 39 18.98 -6.08 -9.85
C SER A 39 18.15 -5.55 -11.02
N ALA A 40 18.59 -5.84 -12.24
CA ALA A 40 18.09 -5.36 -13.53
C ALA A 40 16.73 -4.63 -13.52
N SER A 41 16.76 -3.30 -13.62
CA SER A 41 15.59 -2.50 -14.00
C SER A 41 15.05 -3.05 -15.31
N ALA A 42 13.80 -3.55 -15.32
CA ALA A 42 13.09 -3.77 -16.56
C ALA A 42 13.09 -2.43 -17.32
N THR A 43 13.47 -2.45 -18.60
CA THR A 43 13.29 -1.28 -19.46
C THR A 43 11.79 -0.98 -19.45
N PRO A 44 11.34 0.18 -18.94
CA PRO A 44 9.93 0.50 -18.91
C PRO A 44 9.44 0.44 -20.35
N THR A 45 8.51 -0.46 -20.63
CA THR A 45 7.75 -0.34 -21.86
C THR A 45 6.86 0.88 -21.68
N ASP A 46 6.65 1.69 -22.73
CA ASP A 46 5.65 2.77 -22.76
C ASP A 46 4.20 2.27 -22.56
N ALA A 47 4.04 1.01 -22.12
CA ALA A 47 2.83 0.22 -22.02
C ALA A 47 2.38 -0.01 -20.56
N ALA A 48 2.39 1.03 -19.71
CA ALA A 48 1.88 0.90 -18.35
C ALA A 48 0.35 0.68 -18.37
N TRP A 49 -0.07 -0.52 -17.99
CA TRP A 49 -1.48 -0.85 -17.78
C TRP A 49 -1.81 -0.75 -16.30
N VAL A 50 -2.95 -0.13 -15.98
CA VAL A 50 -3.46 -0.12 -14.61
C VAL A 50 -4.84 -0.76 -14.54
N ILE A 51 -5.00 -1.74 -13.65
CA ILE A 51 -6.28 -2.35 -13.32
C ILE A 51 -6.68 -1.86 -11.90
N PRO A 52 -7.72 -1.04 -11.77
CA PRO A 52 -8.28 -0.70 -10.47
C PRO A 52 -8.82 -1.96 -9.77
N LEU A 53 -8.55 -2.10 -8.47
CA LEU A 53 -8.95 -3.26 -7.70
C LEU A 53 -10.04 -2.92 -6.68
N VAL A 54 -10.98 -3.83 -6.52
CA VAL A 54 -11.86 -3.88 -5.36
C VAL A 54 -11.12 -4.61 -4.25
N GLY A 55 -10.77 -3.90 -3.18
CA GLY A 55 -9.98 -4.48 -2.10
C GLY A 55 -10.75 -5.41 -1.17
N PRO A 56 -10.05 -6.21 -0.34
CA PRO A 56 -10.68 -7.02 0.70
C PRO A 56 -11.53 -6.18 1.66
N THR A 57 -12.58 -6.77 2.23
CA THR A 57 -13.44 -6.12 3.25
C THR A 57 -13.11 -6.64 4.65
N ASN A 58 -13.90 -6.22 5.65
CA ASN A 58 -13.87 -6.80 7.00
C ASN A 58 -14.35 -8.24 7.05
N ASP A 59 -15.23 -8.64 6.14
CA ASP A 59 -15.66 -10.01 5.96
C ASP A 59 -14.65 -10.72 5.04
N SER A 60 -13.91 -11.68 5.60
CA SER A 60 -12.90 -12.47 4.87
C SER A 60 -13.49 -13.37 3.80
N SER A 61 -14.81 -13.62 3.82
CA SER A 61 -15.50 -14.40 2.78
C SER A 61 -15.95 -13.56 1.59
N SER A 62 -15.96 -12.24 1.72
CA SER A 62 -16.34 -11.35 0.63
C SER A 62 -15.29 -11.37 -0.49
N PRO A 63 -15.71 -11.50 -1.76
CA PRO A 63 -14.79 -11.53 -2.89
C PRO A 63 -14.11 -10.17 -3.07
N TRP A 64 -12.88 -10.21 -3.58
CA TRP A 64 -12.07 -9.04 -3.90
C TRP A 64 -11.24 -9.36 -5.16
N GLY A 65 -10.72 -8.33 -5.82
CA GLY A 65 -9.87 -8.49 -6.99
C GLY A 65 -10.22 -7.53 -8.11
N ALA A 66 -10.03 -7.99 -9.34
CA ALA A 66 -10.25 -7.20 -10.54
C ALA A 66 -11.67 -7.37 -11.08
N ASN A 67 -12.30 -6.27 -11.49
CA ASN A 67 -13.59 -6.34 -12.17
C ASN A 67 -13.40 -6.73 -13.63
N ILE A 68 -14.19 -7.68 -14.11
CA ILE A 68 -14.26 -8.07 -15.52
C ILE A 68 -15.67 -7.91 -16.08
N SER A 69 -15.81 -7.54 -17.35
CA SER A 69 -17.08 -7.62 -18.09
C SER A 69 -17.04 -8.80 -19.06
N LEU A 70 -18.01 -9.69 -18.93
CA LEU A 70 -18.21 -10.79 -19.87
C LEU A 70 -19.09 -10.32 -21.02
N ASN A 71 -18.56 -10.32 -22.24
CA ASN A 71 -19.31 -9.97 -23.46
C ASN A 71 -19.98 -8.59 -23.42
N GLY A 72 -19.34 -7.60 -22.80
CA GLY A 72 -19.87 -6.24 -22.67
C GLY A 72 -21.14 -6.14 -21.81
N LYS A 73 -21.46 -7.16 -21.01
CA LYS A 73 -22.60 -7.13 -20.09
C LYS A 73 -22.29 -6.24 -18.87
N PRO A 74 -23.29 -5.51 -18.36
CA PRO A 74 -23.10 -4.44 -17.38
C PRO A 74 -22.85 -4.91 -15.93
N SER A 75 -22.94 -6.22 -15.62
CA SER A 75 -22.62 -6.72 -14.29
C SER A 75 -21.19 -7.21 -14.26
N PRO A 76 -20.24 -6.44 -13.70
CA PRO A 76 -18.87 -6.91 -13.59
C PRO A 76 -18.82 -8.12 -12.65
N ALA A 77 -18.09 -9.16 -13.07
CA ALA A 77 -17.70 -10.24 -12.18
C ALA A 77 -16.35 -9.89 -11.54
N LEU A 78 -16.14 -10.27 -10.28
CA LEU A 78 -14.85 -10.13 -9.62
C LEU A 78 -14.01 -11.37 -9.87
N VAL A 79 -12.78 -11.16 -10.32
CA VAL A 79 -11.77 -12.20 -10.48
C VAL A 79 -10.70 -12.00 -9.40
N PRO A 80 -10.47 -13.00 -8.53
CA PRO A 80 -9.43 -12.92 -7.51
C PRO A 80 -8.03 -12.88 -8.14
N ILE A 81 -7.11 -12.23 -7.44
CA ILE A 81 -5.69 -12.20 -7.80
C ILE A 81 -4.97 -13.28 -7.01
N VAL A 82 -4.12 -14.03 -7.69
CA VAL A 82 -3.24 -15.04 -7.07
C VAL A 82 -1.80 -14.79 -7.49
N VAL A 83 -0.86 -14.95 -6.56
CA VAL A 83 0.58 -14.85 -6.84
C VAL A 83 1.17 -16.26 -6.81
N GLY A 84 1.94 -16.60 -7.85
CA GLY A 84 2.61 -17.89 -7.96
C GLY A 84 1.72 -18.99 -8.52
N ASN A 85 1.20 -19.86 -7.64
CA ASN A 85 0.75 -21.21 -7.98
C ASN A 85 -0.66 -21.30 -8.61
N GLY A 86 -0.98 -20.37 -9.53
CA GLY A 86 -2.19 -20.40 -10.33
C GLY A 86 -1.95 -21.08 -11.69
N SER A 87 -2.85 -21.96 -12.10
CA SER A 87 -2.89 -22.44 -13.49
C SER A 87 -3.77 -21.49 -14.29
N GLN A 88 -3.15 -20.61 -15.09
CA GLN A 88 -3.91 -19.85 -16.08
C GLN A 88 -4.26 -20.82 -17.20
N SER A 89 -5.51 -21.28 -17.24
CA SER A 89 -5.99 -22.14 -18.31
C SER A 89 -5.82 -21.39 -19.65
N SER A 90 -4.95 -21.90 -20.52
CA SER A 90 -4.89 -21.55 -21.94
C SER A 90 -6.13 -22.11 -22.63
N GLY A 91 -7.29 -21.56 -22.28
CA GLY A 91 -8.56 -21.93 -22.90
C GLY A 91 -8.46 -21.68 -24.39
N SER A 92 -8.65 -22.73 -25.19
CA SER A 92 -8.74 -22.63 -26.64
C SER A 92 -9.79 -21.57 -27.01
N GLU A 93 -9.38 -20.60 -27.82
CA GLU A 93 -10.18 -19.48 -28.31
C GLU A 93 -11.45 -20.00 -29.00
N SER A 94 -12.56 -20.06 -28.27
CA SER A 94 -13.87 -19.95 -28.90
C SER A 94 -14.27 -18.47 -28.83
N SER A 95 -14.43 -17.87 -30.01
CA SER A 95 -14.62 -16.43 -30.26
C SER A 95 -15.89 -15.80 -29.65
N SER A 96 -16.56 -16.49 -28.72
CA SER A 96 -17.88 -16.08 -28.20
C SER A 96 -17.88 -15.63 -26.74
N SER A 97 -16.77 -15.75 -26.01
CA SER A 97 -16.66 -15.20 -24.65
C SER A 97 -15.29 -14.60 -24.37
N VAL A 98 -15.22 -13.28 -24.30
CA VAL A 98 -14.04 -12.51 -23.87
C VAL A 98 -14.37 -11.80 -22.56
N ALA A 99 -13.49 -11.92 -21.56
CA ALA A 99 -13.58 -11.18 -20.30
C ALA A 99 -12.65 -9.97 -20.37
N THR A 100 -13.20 -8.76 -20.45
CA THR A 100 -12.39 -7.52 -20.46
C THR A 100 -12.29 -6.96 -19.05
N PHE A 101 -11.13 -6.41 -18.68
CA PHE A 101 -10.99 -5.75 -17.38
C PHE A 101 -11.75 -4.41 -17.39
N ALA A 102 -12.74 -4.29 -16.50
CA ALA A 102 -13.54 -3.08 -16.39
C ALA A 102 -12.70 -1.95 -15.81
N ASN A 103 -12.75 -0.78 -16.44
CA ASN A 103 -12.00 0.42 -16.03
C ASN A 103 -10.48 0.25 -16.03
N ALA A 104 -9.93 -0.74 -16.74
CA ALA A 104 -8.50 -0.80 -16.98
C ALA A 104 -8.06 0.45 -17.77
N VAL A 105 -7.01 1.10 -17.30
CA VAL A 105 -6.43 2.28 -17.92
C VAL A 105 -5.32 1.80 -18.86
N PRO A 106 -5.48 2.01 -20.19
CA PRO A 106 -4.44 1.67 -21.14
C PRO A 106 -3.27 2.63 -21.04
N PRO A 107 -2.14 2.28 -21.67
CA PRO A 107 -0.99 3.17 -21.74
C PRO A 107 -1.33 4.49 -22.45
N SER A 108 -0.60 5.56 -22.12
CA SER A 108 -0.80 6.87 -22.74
C SER A 108 -0.71 6.78 -24.27
N GLY A 109 -1.75 7.23 -24.97
CA GLY A 109 -1.82 7.16 -26.44
C GLY A 109 -2.46 5.87 -27.00
N SER A 110 -2.87 4.94 -26.14
CA SER A 110 -3.42 3.63 -26.51
C SER A 110 -4.94 3.51 -26.31
N GLY A 111 -5.69 4.61 -26.53
CA GLY A 111 -7.12 4.73 -26.18
C GLY A 111 -8.07 3.70 -26.81
N ASP A 112 -7.62 2.98 -27.85
CA ASP A 112 -8.38 1.94 -28.55
C ASP A 112 -7.95 0.51 -28.19
N GLN A 113 -7.16 0.33 -27.12
CA GLN A 113 -6.75 -0.99 -26.64
C GLN A 113 -7.68 -1.51 -25.54
N LEU A 114 -7.93 -2.82 -25.54
CA LEU A 114 -8.67 -3.52 -24.50
C LEU A 114 -7.82 -4.64 -23.90
N LEU A 115 -7.64 -4.59 -22.58
CA LEU A 115 -7.01 -5.67 -21.82
C LEU A 115 -8.04 -6.73 -21.46
N TRP A 116 -7.71 -7.99 -21.71
CA TRP A 116 -8.62 -9.10 -21.50
C TRP A 116 -7.92 -10.36 -21.01
N MET A 117 -8.75 -11.29 -20.52
CA MET A 117 -8.36 -12.62 -20.10
C MET A 117 -9.29 -13.67 -20.72
N ALA A 118 -8.83 -14.92 -20.76
CA ALA A 118 -9.64 -16.02 -21.24
C ALA A 118 -10.91 -16.16 -20.38
N SER A 119 -12.08 -16.30 -21.01
CA SER A 119 -13.38 -16.35 -20.33
C SER A 119 -13.61 -17.56 -19.42
N GLY A 120 -12.74 -18.56 -19.49
CA GLY A 120 -12.71 -19.70 -18.55
C GLY A 120 -11.78 -19.50 -17.35
N SER A 121 -11.00 -18.42 -17.33
CA SER A 121 -10.09 -18.15 -16.21
C SER A 121 -10.88 -17.70 -14.99
N THR A 122 -10.75 -18.45 -13.89
CA THR A 122 -11.39 -18.14 -12.61
C THR A 122 -10.57 -17.19 -11.75
N GLU A 123 -9.31 -16.95 -12.11
CA GLU A 123 -8.33 -16.18 -11.32
C GLU A 123 -7.38 -15.41 -12.24
N LEU A 124 -6.86 -14.27 -11.76
CA LEU A 124 -5.77 -13.52 -12.38
C LEU A 124 -4.46 -13.94 -11.71
N VAL A 125 -3.64 -14.69 -12.44
CA VAL A 125 -2.36 -15.22 -11.96
C VAL A 125 -1.24 -14.23 -12.21
N LEU A 126 -0.46 -13.92 -11.17
CA LEU A 126 0.76 -13.12 -11.22
C LEU A 126 1.98 -14.03 -11.01
N GLY A 127 2.83 -14.16 -12.02
CA GLY A 127 3.91 -15.15 -12.03
C GLY A 127 4.76 -15.12 -13.31
N GLN A 128 5.93 -15.76 -13.26
CA GLN A 128 6.93 -15.72 -14.35
C GLN A 128 6.42 -16.29 -15.68
N ASN A 129 5.43 -17.18 -15.63
CA ASN A 129 4.88 -17.86 -16.81
C ASN A 129 3.41 -17.46 -17.10
N SER A 130 2.91 -16.37 -16.51
CA SER A 130 1.56 -15.88 -16.75
C SER A 130 1.56 -14.58 -17.53
N SER A 131 0.60 -14.47 -18.45
CA SER A 131 0.42 -13.31 -19.31
C SER A 131 -1.06 -13.02 -19.53
N LEU A 132 -1.36 -11.76 -19.74
CA LEU A 132 -2.66 -11.30 -20.22
C LEU A 132 -2.61 -11.09 -21.72
N SER A 133 -3.77 -11.00 -22.35
CA SER A 133 -3.87 -10.61 -23.74
C SER A 133 -4.45 -9.21 -23.84
N PHE A 134 -4.01 -8.45 -24.83
CA PHE A 134 -4.68 -7.21 -25.20
C PHE A 134 -4.87 -7.13 -26.71
N LEU A 135 -5.91 -6.40 -27.09
CA LEU A 135 -6.36 -6.23 -28.47
C LEU A 135 -6.40 -4.74 -28.79
N HIS A 136 -5.93 -4.37 -29.98
CA HIS A 136 -6.37 -3.12 -30.61
C HIS A 136 -7.76 -3.35 -31.17
N ARG A 137 -8.68 -2.41 -30.90
CA ARG A 137 -10.07 -2.49 -31.38
C ARG A 137 -10.18 -2.68 -32.91
N ASP A 138 -9.16 -2.24 -33.65
CA ASP A 138 -9.10 -2.31 -35.12
C ASP A 138 -8.10 -3.36 -35.66
N SER A 139 -7.47 -4.17 -34.80
CA SER A 139 -6.53 -5.21 -35.21
C SER A 139 -7.02 -6.61 -34.85
N SER A 140 -6.75 -7.58 -35.73
CA SER A 140 -6.95 -9.01 -35.45
C SER A 140 -5.76 -9.65 -34.73
N THR A 141 -4.70 -8.89 -34.40
CA THR A 141 -3.54 -9.42 -33.68
C THR A 141 -3.73 -9.30 -32.17
N ASN A 142 -3.72 -10.46 -31.51
CA ASN A 142 -3.61 -10.56 -30.06
C ASN A 142 -2.15 -10.31 -29.65
N GLU A 143 -1.91 -9.33 -28.80
CA GLU A 143 -0.62 -9.11 -28.15
C GLU A 143 -0.65 -9.66 -26.72
N THR A 144 0.52 -10.06 -26.21
CA THR A 144 0.66 -10.60 -24.86
C THR A 144 1.34 -9.60 -23.94
N LEU A 145 0.79 -9.46 -22.73
CA LEU A 145 1.34 -8.65 -21.65
C LEU A 145 1.79 -9.58 -20.52
N PRO A 146 3.10 -9.73 -20.28
CA PRO A 146 3.58 -10.46 -19.10
C PRO A 146 3.01 -9.87 -17.82
N THR A 147 2.61 -10.74 -16.89
CA THR A 147 2.10 -10.30 -15.57
C THR A 147 3.20 -9.94 -14.58
N VAL A 148 4.47 -10.08 -14.98
CA VAL A 148 5.67 -9.70 -14.23
C VAL A 148 6.56 -8.84 -15.16
N PRO A 149 7.09 -7.71 -14.69
CA PRO A 149 6.97 -7.15 -13.34
C PRO A 149 5.59 -6.53 -13.08
N PHE A 150 5.24 -6.40 -11.80
CA PHE A 150 3.98 -5.76 -11.41
C PHE A 150 4.10 -4.92 -10.14
N GLY A 151 3.31 -3.85 -10.07
CA GLY A 151 3.01 -3.10 -8.87
C GLY A 151 1.63 -3.46 -8.32
N LEU A 152 1.49 -3.62 -7.01
CA LEU A 152 0.26 -4.07 -6.37
C LEU A 152 -0.01 -3.33 -5.06
N ASN A 153 -1.22 -2.78 -4.95
CA ASN A 153 -1.86 -2.47 -3.69
C ASN A 153 -3.27 -3.05 -3.69
N LEU A 154 -3.65 -3.75 -2.61
CA LEU A 154 -4.96 -4.40 -2.54
C LEU A 154 -6.11 -3.41 -2.36
N GLY A 155 -5.85 -2.24 -1.76
CA GLY A 155 -6.91 -1.33 -1.33
C GLY A 155 -7.72 -1.86 -0.15
N TYR A 156 -8.77 -1.13 0.23
CA TYR A 156 -9.76 -1.56 1.21
C TYR A 156 -11.14 -1.12 0.73
N ALA A 157 -12.00 -2.10 0.41
CA ALA A 157 -13.30 -1.85 -0.18
C ALA A 157 -14.12 -0.84 0.64
N GLY A 158 -14.64 0.17 -0.06
CA GLY A 158 -15.42 1.27 0.53
C GLY A 158 -14.59 2.33 1.27
N LYS A 159 -13.25 2.20 1.32
CA LYS A 159 -12.36 3.19 1.98
C LYS A 159 -11.29 3.76 1.06
N TRP A 160 -10.50 2.92 0.40
CA TRP A 160 -9.53 3.36 -0.61
C TRP A 160 -9.34 2.30 -1.70
N ASN A 161 -9.12 2.77 -2.92
CA ASN A 161 -9.01 1.90 -4.09
C ASN A 161 -7.63 1.24 -4.20
N GLY A 162 -7.62 -0.05 -4.52
CA GLY A 162 -6.40 -0.76 -4.86
C GLY A 162 -6.03 -0.58 -6.34
N SER A 163 -4.83 -1.01 -6.70
CA SER A 163 -4.33 -0.96 -8.08
C SER A 163 -3.38 -2.11 -8.35
N LEU A 164 -3.50 -2.70 -9.53
CA LEU A 164 -2.52 -3.60 -10.12
C LEU A 164 -1.95 -2.93 -11.37
N VAL A 165 -0.63 -2.79 -11.43
CA VAL A 165 0.08 -2.09 -12.49
C VAL A 165 1.05 -3.04 -13.19
N PHE A 166 1.04 -3.06 -14.51
CA PHE A 166 1.95 -3.86 -15.35
C PHE A 166 2.88 -2.98 -16.19
N GLY A 167 3.83 -3.61 -16.89
CA GLY A 167 4.70 -2.92 -17.85
C GLY A 167 5.91 -2.22 -17.23
N GLY A 168 6.38 -2.70 -16.08
CA GLY A 168 7.54 -2.12 -15.40
C GLY A 168 7.26 -0.80 -14.69
N SER A 169 6.00 -0.56 -14.33
CA SER A 169 5.53 0.67 -13.68
C SER A 169 4.87 0.38 -12.33
N TYR A 170 4.70 1.43 -11.52
CA TYR A 170 3.96 1.40 -10.26
C TYR A 170 3.03 2.62 -10.14
N ASP A 171 1.98 2.53 -9.33
CA ASP A 171 1.08 3.65 -9.06
C ASP A 171 1.64 4.54 -7.94
N GLU A 172 2.23 5.68 -8.30
CA GLU A 172 2.86 6.60 -7.35
C GLU A 172 1.83 7.18 -6.36
N ASN A 173 0.57 7.33 -6.77
CA ASN A 173 -0.47 7.86 -5.90
C ASN A 173 -0.87 6.91 -4.76
N ARG A 174 -0.40 5.66 -4.78
CA ARG A 174 -0.61 4.66 -3.72
C ARG A 174 0.55 4.57 -2.74
N ILE A 175 1.60 5.36 -2.90
CA ILE A 175 2.77 5.35 -2.02
C ILE A 175 2.63 6.42 -0.93
N TYR A 176 2.90 6.05 0.33
CA TYR A 176 2.92 6.98 1.46
C TYR A 176 4.34 7.25 1.95
N TRP A 177 4.77 8.51 1.82
CA TRP A 177 5.82 9.16 2.63
C TRP A 177 7.06 8.30 2.96
N GLN A 178 7.60 7.63 1.94
CA GLN A 178 8.90 6.97 2.03
C GLN A 178 9.89 7.70 1.12
N MET A 179 11.18 7.74 1.51
CA MET A 179 12.21 8.38 0.69
C MET A 179 12.76 7.46 -0.40
N SER A 180 12.56 6.16 -0.26
CA SER A 180 13.05 5.14 -1.19
C SER A 180 12.24 3.85 -0.99
N TRP A 181 12.35 2.94 -1.95
CA TRP A 181 11.83 1.58 -1.79
C TRP A 181 12.53 0.86 -0.63
N ALA A 182 11.75 0.15 0.17
CA ALA A 182 12.27 -0.78 1.15
C ALA A 182 12.48 -2.16 0.53
N ILE A 183 13.48 -2.89 1.02
CA ILE A 183 13.82 -4.25 0.60
C ILE A 183 14.11 -5.12 1.82
N ILE A 184 13.83 -6.42 1.71
CA ILE A 184 14.10 -7.42 2.73
C ILE A 184 15.08 -8.44 2.13
N PRO A 185 16.15 -8.87 2.84
CA PRO A 185 17.15 -9.79 2.30
C PRO A 185 16.56 -11.06 1.68
N GLU A 186 15.55 -11.63 2.34
CA GLU A 186 14.90 -12.88 1.94
C GLU A 186 14.01 -12.75 0.69
N THR A 187 13.69 -11.53 0.26
CA THR A 187 12.98 -11.25 -1.00
C THR A 187 13.82 -10.45 -1.98
N SER A 188 15.14 -10.58 -1.93
CA SER A 188 16.04 -9.84 -2.81
C SER A 188 17.17 -10.73 -3.34
N ASN A 189 17.82 -10.28 -4.41
CA ASN A 189 18.92 -11.00 -5.08
C ASN A 189 18.53 -12.42 -5.54
N GLY A 190 17.28 -12.61 -5.98
CA GLY A 190 16.78 -13.89 -6.48
C GLY A 190 16.64 -14.98 -5.41
N GLN A 191 16.69 -14.64 -4.12
CA GLN A 191 16.50 -15.58 -3.02
C GLN A 191 15.01 -15.82 -2.69
N GLY A 192 14.11 -15.03 -3.28
CA GLY A 192 12.69 -15.04 -2.95
C GLY A 192 11.90 -16.18 -3.58
N THR A 193 10.99 -16.78 -2.82
CA THR A 193 9.96 -17.74 -3.28
C THR A 193 8.59 -17.10 -3.46
N PHE A 194 8.46 -15.80 -3.18
CA PHE A 194 7.17 -15.10 -3.20
C PHE A 194 6.49 -15.20 -4.57
N LEU A 195 7.24 -14.95 -5.66
CA LEU A 195 6.67 -14.97 -7.01
C LEU A 195 6.25 -16.36 -7.48
N SER A 196 6.83 -17.44 -6.95
CA SER A 196 6.50 -18.82 -7.33
C SER A 196 5.44 -19.46 -6.45
N THR A 197 5.34 -19.05 -5.19
CA THR A 197 4.46 -19.70 -4.19
C THR A 197 3.39 -18.79 -3.59
N GLY A 198 3.49 -17.48 -3.80
CA GLY A 198 2.72 -16.48 -3.06
C GLY A 198 3.16 -16.34 -1.59
N LYS A 199 4.25 -17.02 -1.20
CA LYS A 199 4.74 -17.07 0.18
C LYS A 199 6.24 -16.84 0.29
N GLN A 200 6.64 -16.26 1.41
CA GLN A 200 8.05 -16.08 1.76
C GLN A 200 8.25 -16.13 3.27
N THR A 201 9.19 -16.94 3.74
CA THR A 201 9.71 -16.81 5.10
C THR A 201 10.66 -15.63 5.17
N ILE A 202 10.42 -14.73 6.11
CA ILE A 202 11.25 -13.58 6.41
C ILE A 202 11.79 -13.71 7.84
N GLY A 203 12.93 -13.07 8.09
CA GLY A 203 13.55 -13.06 9.41
C GLY A 203 12.72 -12.34 10.47
N SER A 204 13.44 -11.87 11.48
CA SER A 204 12.86 -11.21 12.65
C SER A 204 12.13 -9.92 12.29
N VAL A 205 10.85 -9.83 12.66
CA VAL A 205 10.01 -8.63 12.50
C VAL A 205 9.56 -8.19 13.89
N ALA A 206 9.78 -6.90 14.19
CA ALA A 206 9.34 -6.31 15.45
C ALA A 206 7.93 -5.72 15.31
N LEU A 207 7.09 -5.95 16.31
CA LEU A 207 5.75 -5.38 16.40
C LEU A 207 5.76 -4.25 17.42
N ARG A 208 5.47 -3.03 16.95
CA ARG A 208 5.27 -1.85 17.80
C ARG A 208 3.81 -1.55 17.97
N LEU A 209 3.41 -1.22 19.20
CA LEU A 209 2.06 -0.84 19.53
C LEU A 209 1.93 0.68 19.56
N TYR A 210 0.82 1.20 19.06
CA TYR A 210 0.47 2.61 19.19
C TYR A 210 -0.79 2.77 20.02
N GLU A 211 -0.75 3.66 21.00
CA GLU A 211 -1.85 3.91 21.92
C GLU A 211 -2.45 5.29 21.70
N TYR A 212 -3.77 5.32 21.57
CA TYR A 212 -4.52 6.54 21.36
C TYR A 212 -4.40 7.48 22.57
N GLN A 213 -4.00 8.72 22.31
CA GLN A 213 -3.94 9.77 23.33
C GLN A 213 -5.02 10.81 23.02
N PRO A 214 -6.19 10.76 23.71
CA PRO A 214 -7.32 11.65 23.43
C PRO A 214 -7.05 13.12 23.79
N ASP A 215 -6.17 13.36 24.76
CA ASP A 215 -5.99 14.68 25.39
C ASP A 215 -4.88 15.51 24.73
N LEU A 216 -4.21 14.97 23.72
CA LEU A 216 -3.15 15.67 23.01
C LEU A 216 -3.72 16.37 21.78
N SER A 217 -3.65 17.70 21.81
CA SER A 217 -3.90 18.51 20.62
C SER A 217 -2.78 18.24 19.60
N PRO A 218 -3.11 17.84 18.36
CA PRO A 218 -2.08 17.63 17.34
C PRO A 218 -1.34 18.96 17.09
N PRO A 219 0.01 18.96 17.02
CA PRO A 219 0.75 20.18 16.73
C PRO A 219 0.38 20.76 15.36
N PRO A 220 0.61 22.06 15.10
CA PRO A 220 0.44 22.64 13.77
C PRO A 220 1.33 21.88 12.77
N ASN A 221 0.76 21.44 11.63
CA ASN A 221 1.40 20.57 10.62
C ASN A 221 1.57 19.10 11.04
N PHE A 222 0.79 18.61 11.99
CA PHE A 222 0.72 17.18 12.29
C PHE A 222 -0.22 16.47 11.32
N ASP A 223 0.36 15.70 10.41
CA ASP A 223 -0.40 14.99 9.37
C ASP A 223 -1.17 13.77 9.90
N GLY A 224 -0.96 13.40 11.19
CA GLY A 224 -1.74 12.39 11.89
C GLY A 224 -1.76 11.03 11.23
N TYR A 225 -0.86 10.75 10.30
CA TYR A 225 -0.78 9.47 9.63
C TYR A 225 0.36 8.66 10.26
N PRO A 226 0.17 7.35 10.48
CA PRO A 226 -1.04 6.58 10.13
C PRO A 226 -2.11 6.59 11.22
N PHE A 227 -1.77 6.98 12.45
CA PHE A 227 -2.56 6.64 13.66
C PHE A 227 -3.15 7.83 14.43
N GLY A 228 -3.33 8.97 13.76
CA GLY A 228 -3.82 10.21 14.37
C GLY A 228 -2.93 10.63 15.53
N THR A 229 -3.55 10.95 16.66
CA THR A 229 -2.86 11.34 17.91
C THR A 229 -2.32 10.15 18.71
N SER A 230 -2.26 8.94 18.14
CA SER A 230 -1.69 7.79 18.82
C SER A 230 -0.18 7.92 18.95
N MET A 231 0.36 7.53 20.11
CA MET A 231 1.79 7.56 20.41
C MET A 231 2.40 6.17 20.39
N ASP A 232 3.68 6.07 20.01
CA ASP A 232 4.46 4.83 20.05
C ASP A 232 4.60 4.37 21.52
N ALA A 233 4.00 3.23 21.85
CA ALA A 233 4.10 2.59 23.16
C ALA A 233 5.28 1.61 23.25
N GLY A 234 6.07 1.48 22.18
CA GLY A 234 7.26 0.64 22.11
C GLY A 234 7.03 -0.70 21.41
N ILE A 235 8.12 -1.47 21.31
CA ILE A 235 8.11 -2.85 20.79
C ILE A 235 7.49 -3.76 21.85
N VAL A 236 6.45 -4.49 21.48
CA VAL A 236 5.75 -5.44 22.37
C VAL A 236 6.02 -6.90 22.01
N ALA A 237 6.53 -7.17 20.81
CA ALA A 237 7.01 -8.49 20.40
C ALA A 237 8.00 -8.43 19.25
N GLN A 238 8.76 -9.50 19.09
CA GLN A 238 9.64 -9.73 17.96
C GLN A 238 9.62 -11.23 17.64
N ALA A 239 9.36 -11.57 16.38
CA ALA A 239 9.21 -12.95 15.94
C ALA A 239 9.57 -13.08 14.45
N PRO A 240 9.97 -14.27 13.96
CA PRO A 240 10.03 -14.52 12.53
C PRO A 240 8.64 -14.32 11.90
N ALA A 241 8.60 -14.11 10.59
CA ALA A 241 7.34 -13.92 9.90
C ALA A 241 7.29 -14.66 8.55
N ILE A 242 6.08 -14.87 8.05
CA ILE A 242 5.80 -15.46 6.75
C ILE A 242 4.90 -14.48 6.00
N LEU A 243 5.38 -13.95 4.88
CA LEU A 243 4.51 -13.32 3.88
C LEU A 243 3.65 -14.42 3.27
N ASP A 244 2.33 -14.28 3.34
CA ASP A 244 1.40 -15.30 2.83
C ASP A 244 0.23 -14.63 2.11
N PHE A 245 0.35 -14.47 0.79
CA PHE A 245 -0.64 -13.75 -0.02
C PHE A 245 -2.02 -14.40 -0.02
N SER A 246 -2.11 -15.72 0.25
CA SER A 246 -3.39 -16.42 0.34
C SER A 246 -4.00 -16.41 1.75
N SER A 247 -3.29 -15.92 2.76
CA SER A 247 -3.83 -15.76 4.10
C SER A 247 -4.80 -14.58 4.16
N GLU A 248 -6.05 -14.85 4.57
CA GLU A 248 -7.06 -13.81 4.83
C GLU A 248 -6.75 -12.93 6.04
N GLU A 249 -5.89 -13.40 6.94
CA GLU A 249 -5.69 -12.83 8.26
C GLU A 249 -4.24 -12.45 8.52
N LEU A 250 -4.06 -11.49 9.43
CA LEU A 250 -2.80 -11.20 10.10
C LEU A 250 -2.72 -12.05 11.37
N VAL A 251 -1.75 -12.97 11.44
CA VAL A 251 -1.51 -13.77 12.64
C VAL A 251 -0.40 -13.11 13.45
N LEU A 252 -0.75 -12.70 14.67
CA LEU A 252 0.14 -12.01 15.61
C LEU A 252 0.56 -12.92 16.76
N PRO A 253 1.67 -12.62 17.46
CA PRO A 253 2.10 -13.41 18.62
C PRO A 253 1.13 -13.34 19.81
N SER A 254 0.21 -12.36 19.83
CA SER A 254 -0.89 -12.29 20.80
C SER A 254 -2.16 -11.77 20.15
N GLN A 255 -3.28 -12.46 20.41
CA GLN A 255 -4.63 -12.03 19.98
C GLN A 255 -5.00 -10.64 20.54
N ALA A 256 -4.42 -10.24 21.68
CA ALA A 256 -4.71 -8.96 22.33
C ALA A 256 -4.27 -7.74 21.49
N TRP A 257 -3.47 -7.94 20.44
CA TRP A 257 -3.03 -6.89 19.53
C TRP A 257 -3.90 -6.77 18.27
N CYS A 258 -4.86 -7.67 18.06
CA CYS A 258 -5.85 -7.53 17.00
C CYS A 258 -6.77 -6.34 17.28
N GLY A 259 -7.10 -5.57 16.23
CA GLY A 259 -7.91 -4.35 16.36
C GLY A 259 -7.18 -3.21 17.08
N ARG A 260 -5.85 -3.24 17.10
CA ARG A 260 -5.01 -2.16 17.61
C ARG A 260 -4.21 -1.56 16.45
N ASN A 261 -3.85 -0.29 16.59
CA ASN A 261 -2.88 0.34 15.70
C ASN A 261 -1.48 -0.21 16.01
N ILE A 262 -0.87 -0.87 15.02
CA ILE A 262 0.44 -1.48 15.17
C ILE A 262 1.33 -1.13 13.98
N THR A 263 2.63 -1.13 14.20
CA THR A 263 3.61 -1.04 13.11
C THR A 263 4.47 -2.30 13.11
N LEU A 264 4.67 -2.87 11.93
CA LEU A 264 5.65 -3.91 11.70
C LEU A 264 6.95 -3.27 11.25
N GLU A 265 8.02 -3.51 12.00
CA GLU A 265 9.37 -3.02 11.71
C GLU A 265 10.24 -4.18 11.24
N PHE A 266 10.80 -3.98 10.05
CA PHE A 266 11.65 -4.95 9.34
C PHE A 266 13.09 -4.48 9.37
N ASN A 267 14.02 -5.41 9.17
CA ASN A 267 15.46 -5.17 9.09
C ASN A 267 16.10 -4.53 10.35
N ASP A 268 15.46 -4.56 11.52
CA ASP A 268 16.02 -3.93 12.74
C ASP A 268 17.36 -4.59 13.14
N ASP A 269 17.49 -5.89 12.90
CA ASP A 269 18.68 -6.69 13.21
C ASP A 269 19.77 -6.60 12.12
N VAL A 270 19.46 -5.99 10.96
CA VAL A 270 20.31 -6.03 9.76
C VAL A 270 21.44 -5.00 9.80
N LYS A 271 21.51 -4.16 10.84
CA LYS A 271 22.68 -3.31 11.16
C LYS A 271 24.00 -4.10 11.23
N ASN A 272 23.92 -5.41 11.43
CA ASN A 272 25.07 -6.32 11.55
C ASN A 272 25.37 -7.14 10.28
N MET A 273 24.60 -6.98 9.19
CA MET A 273 24.93 -7.66 7.92
C MET A 273 25.93 -6.82 7.12
N SER A 274 27.06 -7.46 6.77
CA SER A 274 28.18 -6.92 6.01
C SER A 274 27.74 -6.45 4.61
N GLY A 275 27.16 -5.26 4.49
CA GLY A 275 26.70 -4.73 3.20
C GLY A 275 25.92 -3.43 3.26
N GLY A 276 25.31 -3.05 4.39
CA GLY A 276 24.69 -1.73 4.58
C GLY A 276 23.47 -1.38 3.71
N TRP A 277 23.06 -2.23 2.77
CA TRP A 277 22.00 -1.92 1.80
C TRP A 277 20.58 -2.05 2.33
N PHE A 278 20.39 -2.79 3.42
CA PHE A 278 19.07 -3.03 4.01
C PHE A 278 18.88 -2.09 5.21
N THR A 279 18.00 -1.11 5.05
CA THR A 279 17.67 -0.17 6.13
C THR A 279 16.42 -0.63 6.89
N PRO A 280 16.32 -0.35 8.20
CA PRO A 280 15.09 -0.55 8.92
C PRO A 280 13.95 0.24 8.30
N PHE A 281 12.80 -0.39 8.13
CA PHE A 281 11.61 0.26 7.60
C PHE A 281 10.36 -0.23 8.32
N LYS A 282 9.30 0.57 8.22
CA LYS A 282 8.07 0.42 9.01
C LYS A 282 6.86 0.38 8.10
N ILE A 283 6.01 -0.62 8.31
CA ILE A 283 4.70 -0.74 7.66
C ILE A 283 3.61 -0.59 8.73
N PRO A 284 2.78 0.46 8.65
CA PRO A 284 1.69 0.67 9.60
C PRO A 284 0.46 -0.17 9.26
N ILE A 285 -0.08 -0.88 10.25
CA ILE A 285 -1.34 -1.61 10.16
C ILE A 285 -2.36 -0.92 11.05
N LEU A 286 -3.43 -0.43 10.42
CA LEU A 286 -4.51 0.21 11.16
C LEU A 286 -5.41 -0.81 11.84
N ASP A 287 -5.96 -0.41 12.99
CA ASP A 287 -6.94 -1.19 13.76
C ASP A 287 -8.11 -1.68 12.91
N GLU A 288 -8.62 -0.85 12.00
CA GLU A 288 -9.74 -1.16 11.12
C GLU A 288 -9.48 -2.37 10.22
N LEU A 289 -8.22 -2.64 9.85
CA LEU A 289 -7.84 -3.80 9.02
C LEU A 289 -7.80 -5.12 9.81
N THR A 290 -7.77 -5.06 11.14
CA THR A 290 -7.55 -6.22 12.03
C THR A 290 -8.61 -6.39 13.12
N SER A 291 -9.59 -5.47 13.20
CA SER A 291 -10.64 -5.47 14.22
C SER A 291 -11.71 -6.54 14.02
N SER A 292 -11.90 -7.02 12.79
CA SER A 292 -12.98 -7.96 12.45
C SER A 292 -12.54 -9.42 12.61
N PRO A 293 -13.45 -10.32 13.02
CA PRO A 293 -13.17 -11.76 13.08
C PRO A 293 -12.67 -12.28 11.72
N GLY A 294 -11.66 -13.14 11.73
CA GLY A 294 -11.06 -13.69 10.50
C GLY A 294 -10.15 -12.73 9.74
N ARG A 295 -9.93 -11.50 10.23
CA ARG A 295 -8.88 -10.59 9.73
C ARG A 295 -7.64 -10.60 10.61
N CYS A 296 -7.75 -11.00 11.87
CA CYS A 296 -6.60 -11.14 12.75
C CYS A 296 -6.81 -12.24 13.79
N SER A 297 -5.73 -12.96 14.09
CA SER A 297 -5.70 -13.94 15.17
C SER A 297 -4.39 -13.93 15.97
N GLY A 298 -4.41 -14.56 17.13
CA GLY A 298 -3.21 -14.94 17.87
C GLY A 298 -2.48 -16.12 17.22
N PRO A 299 -1.43 -16.63 17.88
CA PRO A 299 -0.50 -17.59 17.29
C PRO A 299 -1.19 -18.92 16.93
N LYS A 300 -0.88 -19.45 15.75
CA LYS A 300 -1.42 -20.73 15.26
C LYS A 300 -0.68 -21.96 15.79
N ASP A 301 0.63 -21.83 16.01
CA ASP A 301 1.47 -22.90 16.55
C ASP A 301 1.91 -22.57 17.97
N THR A 302 1.12 -22.99 18.96
CA THR A 302 1.43 -22.74 20.37
C THR A 302 2.54 -23.65 20.91
N ASN A 303 3.03 -24.62 20.14
CA ASN A 303 4.11 -25.52 20.57
C ASN A 303 5.49 -24.96 20.25
N ASN A 304 5.56 -24.01 19.33
CA ASN A 304 6.76 -23.24 19.07
C ASN A 304 6.89 -22.14 20.13
N SER A 305 8.07 -22.01 20.75
CA SER A 305 8.35 -20.94 21.72
C SER A 305 8.29 -19.55 21.09
N THR A 306 8.47 -19.46 19.77
CA THR A 306 8.45 -18.22 18.99
C THR A 306 7.68 -18.46 17.69
N PRO A 307 6.34 -18.61 17.74
CA PRO A 307 5.56 -18.89 16.55
C PRO A 307 5.71 -17.75 15.54
N PRO A 308 5.84 -18.07 14.24
CA PRO A 308 5.97 -17.05 13.23
C PRO A 308 4.67 -16.23 13.11
N MET A 309 4.82 -14.94 12.84
CA MET A 309 3.71 -14.13 12.37
C MET A 309 3.34 -14.53 10.94
N ILE A 310 2.05 -14.46 10.59
CA ILE A 310 1.61 -14.64 9.21
C ILE A 310 1.10 -13.30 8.71
N LEU A 311 1.79 -12.73 7.74
CA LEU A 311 1.49 -11.46 7.12
C LEU A 311 0.58 -11.71 5.91
N GLY A 312 -0.72 -11.79 6.19
CA GLY A 312 -1.77 -11.99 5.18
C GLY A 312 -2.34 -10.69 4.62
N LYS A 313 -3.56 -10.74 4.08
CA LYS A 313 -4.21 -9.60 3.40
C LYS A 313 -4.17 -8.28 4.17
N PRO A 314 -4.42 -8.18 5.49
CA PRO A 314 -4.30 -6.89 6.19
C PRO A 314 -2.92 -6.23 6.01
N PHE A 315 -1.84 -7.01 5.97
CA PHE A 315 -0.50 -6.50 5.66
C PHE A 315 -0.42 -5.99 4.21
N PHE A 316 -0.91 -6.77 3.24
CA PHE A 316 -0.92 -6.38 1.82
C PHE A 316 -1.88 -5.23 1.49
N GLN A 317 -2.89 -4.97 2.34
CA GLN A 317 -3.74 -3.78 2.24
C GLN A 317 -3.02 -2.52 2.71
N SER A 318 -2.12 -2.66 3.69
CA SER A 318 -1.24 -1.61 4.23
C SER A 318 0.07 -1.41 3.46
N THR A 319 0.36 -2.26 2.48
CA THR A 319 1.62 -2.29 1.75
C THR A 319 1.40 -2.12 0.25
N TYR A 320 2.25 -1.32 -0.38
CA TYR A 320 2.44 -1.33 -1.82
C TYR A 320 3.62 -2.23 -2.12
N LEU A 321 3.40 -3.22 -2.99
CA LEU A 321 4.45 -4.13 -3.46
C LEU A 321 4.81 -3.78 -4.89
N TYR A 322 6.09 -3.79 -5.20
CA TYR A 322 6.57 -3.94 -6.57
C TYR A 322 7.40 -5.21 -6.67
N VAL A 323 7.09 -6.07 -7.63
CA VAL A 323 7.83 -7.31 -7.89
C VAL A 323 8.47 -7.22 -9.26
N ASP A 324 9.80 -7.33 -9.30
CA ASP A 324 10.57 -7.25 -10.54
C ASP A 324 10.57 -8.58 -11.32
N THR A 325 11.24 -8.59 -12.47
CA THR A 325 11.39 -9.80 -13.30
C THR A 325 12.24 -10.91 -12.67
N ASN A 326 13.10 -10.56 -11.72
CA ASN A 326 13.94 -11.52 -10.98
C ASN A 326 13.18 -12.14 -9.79
N GLY A 327 12.02 -11.60 -9.43
CA GLY A 327 11.25 -11.98 -8.26
C GLY A 327 11.67 -11.22 -6.99
N ASP A 328 12.47 -10.18 -7.12
CA ASP A 328 12.81 -9.28 -6.02
C ASP A 328 11.58 -8.43 -5.66
N VAL A 329 11.29 -8.32 -4.36
CA VAL A 329 10.12 -7.59 -3.83
C VAL A 329 10.56 -6.31 -3.14
N TYR A 330 9.95 -5.22 -3.57
CA TYR A 330 10.14 -3.88 -3.03
C TYR A 330 8.86 -3.44 -2.32
N TYR A 331 9.02 -2.83 -1.16
CA TYR A 331 7.93 -2.50 -0.26
C TYR A 331 7.80 -1.00 -0.08
N SER A 332 6.57 -0.54 0.06
CA SER A 332 6.28 0.76 0.62
C SER A 332 5.00 0.76 1.44
N ALA A 333 4.87 1.70 2.39
CA ALA A 333 3.60 1.95 3.05
C ALA A 333 2.61 2.58 2.08
N VAL A 334 1.32 2.28 2.25
CA VAL A 334 0.30 2.73 1.29
C VAL A 334 -0.26 4.10 1.64
N ASN A 335 -0.48 4.92 0.62
CA ASN A 335 -1.36 6.06 0.76
C ASN A 335 -2.81 5.59 0.81
N ARG A 336 -3.62 6.25 1.65
CA ARG A 336 -5.05 5.95 1.84
C ARG A 336 -5.97 7.00 1.21
N TRP A 337 -5.42 8.01 0.51
CA TRP A 337 -6.25 8.95 -0.24
C TRP A 337 -6.83 8.27 -1.48
N ASP A 338 -8.10 8.54 -1.73
CA ASP A 338 -8.76 8.13 -2.97
C ASP A 338 -8.32 9.05 -4.11
N LEU A 339 -7.19 8.70 -4.72
CA LEU A 339 -6.60 9.40 -5.85
C LEU A 339 -6.72 8.54 -7.11
N PRO A 340 -6.91 9.16 -8.30
CA PRO A 340 -6.84 8.43 -9.56
C PRO A 340 -5.46 7.76 -9.70
N PRO A 341 -5.35 6.62 -10.40
CA PRO A 341 -4.06 6.01 -10.62
C PRO A 341 -3.08 6.92 -11.36
N ASN A 342 -1.81 6.89 -10.97
CA ASN A 342 -0.73 7.61 -11.63
C ASN A 342 0.46 6.66 -11.86
N PRO A 343 0.42 5.85 -12.93
CA PRO A 343 1.49 4.92 -13.23
C PRO A 343 2.76 5.66 -13.64
N VAL A 344 3.87 5.34 -12.98
CA VAL A 344 5.20 5.84 -13.33
C VAL A 344 6.19 4.68 -13.46
N PRO A 345 7.21 4.78 -14.32
CA PRO A 345 8.25 3.77 -14.45
C PRO A 345 8.91 3.44 -13.11
N PHE A 346 9.12 2.15 -12.86
CA PHE A 346 9.82 1.72 -11.66
C PHE A 346 11.31 2.04 -11.75
N ASN A 347 11.84 2.51 -10.62
CA ASN A 347 13.27 2.69 -10.41
C ASN A 347 13.55 2.42 -8.92
N ALA A 348 14.32 1.38 -8.63
CA ALA A 348 14.65 0.96 -7.26
C ALA A 348 15.37 2.07 -6.46
N SER A 349 16.09 2.96 -7.16
CA SER A 349 16.83 4.09 -6.58
C SER A 349 16.03 5.40 -6.58
N ALA A 350 14.77 5.39 -7.02
CA ALA A 350 13.96 6.60 -7.07
C ALA A 350 13.68 7.14 -5.67
N PHE A 351 13.68 8.46 -5.58
CA PHE A 351 13.06 9.13 -4.44
C PHE A 351 11.54 9.03 -4.61
N LEU A 352 10.88 8.37 -3.67
CA LEU A 352 9.43 8.24 -3.69
C LEU A 352 8.82 9.55 -3.17
N LYS A 353 7.98 10.20 -3.98
CA LYS A 353 7.31 11.43 -3.58
C LYS A 353 5.88 11.10 -3.18
N PRO A 354 5.41 11.53 -1.99
CA PRO A 354 4.00 11.38 -1.68
C PRO A 354 3.17 12.24 -2.65
N PRO A 355 1.98 11.78 -3.04
CA PRO A 355 1.05 12.63 -3.75
C PRO A 355 0.67 13.85 -2.89
N SER A 356 0.21 14.93 -3.51
CA SER A 356 -0.36 16.03 -2.74
C SER A 356 -1.74 15.63 -2.21
N PRO A 357 -2.08 15.88 -0.93
CA PRO A 357 -3.41 15.59 -0.42
C PRO A 357 -4.47 16.34 -1.24
N PRO A 358 -5.63 15.73 -1.55
CA PRO A 358 -6.69 16.43 -2.25
C PRO A 358 -7.23 17.59 -1.39
N PRO A 359 -7.70 18.70 -1.99
CA PRO A 359 -8.16 19.89 -1.25
C PRO A 359 -9.27 19.62 -0.23
N SER A 360 -10.01 18.52 -0.38
CA SER A 360 -11.13 18.09 0.47
C SER A 360 -10.76 16.98 1.47
N ALA A 361 -9.48 16.60 1.58
CA ALA A 361 -9.06 15.52 2.47
C ALA A 361 -9.41 15.84 3.92
N THR A 362 -10.44 15.15 4.43
CA THR A 362 -10.75 15.11 5.86
C THR A 362 -10.30 13.75 6.39
N GLN A 363 -9.65 13.74 7.56
CA GLN A 363 -9.10 12.53 8.16
C GLN A 363 -10.18 11.44 8.30
N SER A 364 -9.78 10.16 8.17
CA SER A 364 -10.67 9.03 8.47
C SER A 364 -11.33 9.25 9.84
N PRO A 365 -12.64 8.95 9.98
CA PRO A 365 -13.33 9.13 11.24
C PRO A 365 -12.62 8.42 12.41
N ARG A 366 -12.59 9.11 13.55
CA ARG A 366 -12.16 8.62 14.87
C ARG A 366 -12.76 7.23 15.15
N PRO A 367 -11.98 6.22 15.56
CA PRO A 367 -12.53 4.99 16.12
C PRO A 367 -13.31 5.34 17.39
N THR A 368 -14.62 5.13 17.39
CA THR A 368 -15.38 5.03 18.63
C THR A 368 -15.01 3.70 19.28
N HIS A 369 -14.20 3.73 20.34
CA HIS A 369 -14.12 2.63 21.27
C HIS A 369 -15.52 2.40 21.87
N SER A 370 -16.31 1.48 21.31
CA SER A 370 -17.32 0.81 22.12
C SER A 370 -16.57 -0.22 22.95
N LEU A 371 -16.44 0.03 24.25
CA LEU A 371 -16.14 -1.01 25.23
C LEU A 371 -17.06 -2.20 24.95
N SER A 372 -16.47 -3.39 24.87
CA SER A 372 -17.17 -4.66 24.77
C SER A 372 -18.39 -4.65 25.71
N ALA A 373 -19.58 -4.85 25.14
CA ALA A 373 -20.84 -4.92 25.86
C ALA A 373 -20.88 -6.17 26.74
N GLY A 374 -20.22 -6.05 27.89
CA GLY A 374 -20.35 -6.92 29.05
C GLY A 374 -20.98 -6.17 30.21
N ASP A 375 -22.02 -5.36 29.95
CA ASP A 375 -22.98 -5.02 31.00
C ASP A 375 -24.34 -4.66 30.38
N LYS A 376 -25.37 -5.37 30.84
CA LYS A 376 -26.75 -5.26 30.38
C LYS A 376 -27.34 -3.91 30.78
N ILE A 377 -27.89 -3.15 29.84
CA ILE A 377 -29.20 -2.50 30.01
C ILE A 377 -30.01 -2.67 28.71
N VAL A 378 -31.27 -3.02 28.92
CA VAL A 378 -32.27 -3.52 27.98
C VAL A 378 -32.99 -2.37 27.25
N GLY A 379 -33.01 -2.47 25.91
CA GLY A 379 -34.16 -2.19 25.01
C GLY A 379 -34.40 -0.75 24.49
N PRO A 380 -35.20 -0.57 23.40
CA PRO A 380 -35.62 -1.53 22.37
C PRO A 380 -35.28 -1.08 20.92
N ILE A 381 -35.57 -2.01 20.02
CA ILE A 381 -35.41 -2.09 18.56
C ILE A 381 -36.27 -1.04 17.82
N GLY A 382 -35.78 -0.55 16.69
CA GLY A 382 -36.57 0.22 15.71
C GLY A 382 -35.91 0.23 14.32
N GLU A 383 -36.52 -0.53 13.41
CA GLU A 383 -36.20 -0.69 11.99
C GLU A 383 -36.35 0.61 11.16
N GLY A 384 -35.76 0.61 9.96
CA GLY A 384 -36.50 1.08 8.79
C GLY A 384 -36.19 2.47 8.24
N SER A 385 -35.68 2.46 7.02
CA SER A 385 -35.33 3.57 6.14
C SER A 385 -36.54 4.34 5.57
N ILE A 386 -36.24 5.57 5.08
CA ILE A 386 -36.91 6.35 4.02
C ILE A 386 -38.14 7.19 4.40
N GLY A 387 -38.08 8.49 4.05
CA GLY A 387 -39.27 9.21 3.55
C GLY A 387 -39.45 10.64 4.06
N ALA A 388 -39.29 11.59 3.15
CA ALA A 388 -39.61 13.01 3.28
C ALA A 388 -40.97 13.32 3.92
N LEU A 389 -41.08 14.43 4.66
CA LEU A 389 -41.83 15.62 4.22
C LEU A 389 -41.82 16.74 5.28
N ALA A 390 -41.69 17.96 4.76
CA ALA A 390 -41.93 19.21 5.46
C ALA A 390 -43.42 19.41 5.82
N GLY A 391 -43.68 20.29 6.79
CA GLY A 391 -45.02 20.77 7.17
C GLY A 391 -45.21 20.72 8.68
N LEU A 392 -44.87 21.78 9.42
CA LEU A 392 -45.81 22.85 9.81
C LEU A 392 -47.09 22.28 10.46
N VAL A 393 -47.23 22.48 11.78
CA VAL A 393 -48.40 23.13 12.41
C VAL A 393 -48.23 23.12 13.93
N THR A 394 -48.42 24.32 14.46
CA THR A 394 -48.47 24.81 15.84
C THR A 394 -49.64 24.22 16.64
N VAL A 395 -49.69 24.58 17.93
CA VAL A 395 -50.85 24.62 18.86
C VAL A 395 -50.83 23.47 19.89
N PHE A 396 -50.33 23.69 21.11
CA PHE A 396 -50.96 24.33 22.29
C PHE A 396 -51.75 23.34 23.17
N LEU A 397 -51.68 23.65 24.47
CA LEU A 397 -52.63 23.39 25.57
C LEU A 397 -52.42 22.17 26.49
N CYS A 398 -52.19 22.56 27.75
CA CYS A 398 -52.70 22.02 29.03
C CYS A 398 -52.21 20.63 29.47
N ALA A 399 -51.36 20.54 30.49
CA ALA A 399 -51.69 20.74 31.91
C ALA A 399 -52.78 19.78 32.41
N PHE A 400 -52.38 18.79 33.20
CA PHE A 400 -53.02 18.45 34.49
C PHE A 400 -52.29 17.32 35.23
N LEU A 401 -52.08 17.55 36.54
CA LEU A 401 -52.10 16.59 37.67
C LEU A 401 -50.87 15.67 37.85
N PHE A 402 -50.21 15.54 39.00
CA PHE A 402 -50.49 15.86 40.41
C PHE A 402 -49.14 15.90 41.19
N LEU A 403 -49.17 16.59 42.35
CA LEU A 403 -48.17 16.81 43.41
C LEU A 403 -47.22 18.00 43.27
#